data_AF-A0A9E5YAQ9-F1
#
_entry.id   AF-A0A9E5YAQ9-F1
#
_cell.length_a   1.000
_cell.length_b   1.000
_cell.length_c   1.000
_cell.angle_alpha   90.00
_cell.angle_beta   90.00
_cell.angle_gamma   90.00
#
_symmetry.space_group_name_H-M   'P 1'
#
loop_
_entity.id
_entity.type
_entity.pdbx_description
1 polymer ?
#
loop_
_entity_poly.entity_id
_entity_poly.type
_entity_poly.pdbx_seq_one_letter_code
_entity_poly.pdbx_strand_id
1 'polypeptide(L)' 'MKKIKNIAIIAHVDHGKTTLIDAALRQTGVFRENQKVRERIMDSNELEREKGI' A
#
# COMPACT_ATOMS: atom_id res chain seq x y z
N MET A 1 -16.57 18.01 12.93
CA MET A 1 -16.05 16.66 13.21
C MET A 1 -15.17 16.20 12.07
N LYS A 2 -13.93 15.78 12.35
CA LYS A 2 -13.03 15.20 11.35
C LYS A 2 -13.50 13.77 11.06
N LYS A 3 -13.90 13.47 9.82
CA LYS A 3 -14.38 12.13 9.41
C LYS A 3 -13.17 11.19 9.21
N ILE A 4 -12.58 10.74 10.30
CA ILE A 4 -11.48 9.75 10.27
C ILE A 4 -12.07 8.34 10.20
N LYS A 5 -11.50 7.48 9.36
CA LYS A 5 -11.85 6.06 9.25
C LYS A 5 -10.57 5.24 9.41
N ASN A 6 -10.56 4.36 10.40
CA ASN A 6 -9.48 3.39 10.59
C ASN A 6 -9.87 2.10 9.86
N ILE A 7 -8.98 1.58 9.02
CA ILE A 7 -9.19 0.36 8.24
C ILE A 7 -8.00 -0.59 8.43
N ALA A 8 -8.27 -1.89 8.43
CA ALA A 8 -7.25 -2.95 8.44
C ALA A 8 -7.55 -3.93 7.30
N ILE A 9 -6.51 -4.32 6.55
CA ILE A 9 -6.62 -5.27 5.44
C ILE A 9 -5.91 -6.55 5.87
N ILE A 10 -6.67 -7.64 5.90
CA ILE A 10 -6.20 -8.99 6.20
C ILE A 10 -6.41 -9.82 4.93
N ALA A 11 -5.35 -10.47 4.46
CA ALA A 11 -5.41 -11.37 3.32
C ALA A 11 -4.49 -12.57 3.57
N HIS A 12 -4.72 -13.64 2.82
CA HIS A 12 -3.81 -14.78 2.78
C HIS A 12 -2.52 -14.42 2.03
N VAL A 13 -1.47 -15.23 2.19
CA VAL A 13 -0.21 -15.09 1.44
C VAL A 13 -0.52 -15.13 -0.06
N ASP A 14 0.19 -14.31 -0.84
CA ASP A 14 0.03 -14.17 -2.31
C ASP A 14 -1.32 -13.63 -2.81
N HIS A 15 -2.22 -13.17 -1.94
CA HIS A 15 -3.52 -12.61 -2.35
C HIS A 15 -3.49 -11.11 -2.70
N GLY A 16 -2.31 -10.57 -3.05
CA GLY A 16 -2.18 -9.20 -3.56
C GLY A 16 -2.54 -8.11 -2.55
N LYS A 17 -2.40 -8.36 -1.24
CA LYS A 17 -2.63 -7.35 -0.18
C LYS A 17 -1.86 -6.06 -0.45
N THR A 18 -0.58 -6.19 -0.80
CA THR A 18 0.29 -5.05 -1.10
C THR A 18 -0.17 -4.30 -2.35
N THR A 19 -0.60 -5.02 -3.40
CA THR A 19 -1.17 -4.42 -4.62
C THR A 19 -2.45 -3.62 -4.34
N LEU A 20 -3.33 -4.13 -3.48
CA LEU A 20 -4.57 -3.44 -3.10
C LEU A 20 -4.27 -2.14 -2.34
N ILE A 21 -3.30 -2.18 -1.42
CA ILE A 21 -2.88 -1.01 -0.65
C ILE A 21 -2.26 0.06 -1.56
N ASP A 22 -1.39 -0.34 -2.48
CA ASP A 22 -0.76 0.58 -3.44
C ASP A 22 -1.82 1.28 -4.32
N ALA A 23 -2.81 0.53 -4.81
CA ALA A 23 -3.91 1.09 -5.59
C ALA A 23 -4.75 2.10 -4.78
N ALA A 24 -5.05 1.77 -3.52
CA ALA A 24 -5.78 2.68 -2.62
C ALA A 24 -4.98 3.97 -2.33
N LEU A 25 -3.66 3.88 -2.12
CA LEU A 25 -2.80 5.04 -1.90
C LEU A 25 -2.69 5.93 -3.16
N ARG A 26 -2.63 5.33 -4.35
CA ARG A 26 -2.67 6.07 -5.62
C ARG A 26 -3.98 6.79 -5.84
N GLN A 27 -5.11 6.12 -5.60
CA GLN A 27 -6.45 6.71 -5.78
C GLN A 27 -6.73 7.86 -4.81
N THR A 28 -6.17 7.81 -3.60
CA THR A 28 -6.37 8.85 -2.58
C THR A 28 -5.56 10.12 -2.82
N GLY A 29 -4.75 10.19 -3.89
CA GLY A 29 -3.97 11.38 -4.24
C GLY A 29 -2.86 11.70 -3.22
N VAL A 30 -2.41 10.68 -2.47
CA VAL A 30 -1.34 10.82 -1.46
C VAL A 30 0.00 11.22 -2.09
N PHE A 31 0.21 10.86 -3.36
CA PHE A 31 1.44 11.14 -4.09
C PHE A 31 1.29 12.33 -5.04
N ARG A 32 2.36 13.13 -5.15
CA ARG A 32 2.43 14.21 -6.15
C ARG A 32 2.68 13.61 -7.54
N GLU A 33 2.23 14.30 -8.60
CA GLU A 33 2.36 13.83 -9.99
C GLU A 33 3.80 13.44 -10.40
N ASN A 34 4.81 14.13 -9.85
CA ASN A 34 6.23 13.87 -10.14
C ASN A 34 6.94 13.03 -9.07
N GLN A 35 6.21 12.46 -8.11
CA GLN A 35 6.80 11.63 -7.07
C GLN A 35 7.14 10.26 -7.67
N LYS A 36 8.42 9.88 -7.64
CA LYS A 36 8.83 8.51 -7.93
C LYS A 36 8.36 7.61 -6.80
N VAL A 37 7.18 7.03 -6.99
CA VAL A 37 6.61 6.04 -6.09
C VAL A 37 7.14 4.67 -6.47
N ARG A 38 7.77 3.99 -5.53
CA ARG A 38 8.25 2.61 -5.72
C ARG A 38 7.07 1.66 -5.70
N GLU A 39 7.21 0.50 -6.32
CA GLU A 39 6.26 -0.61 -6.16
C GLU A 39 6.31 -1.11 -4.70
N ARG A 40 5.17 -1.46 -4.10
CA ARG A 40 5.05 -1.96 -2.72
C ARG A 40 5.46 -0.94 -1.65
N ILE A 41 4.69 0.14 -1.56
CA ILE A 41 5.09 1.38 -0.86
C ILE A 41 5.20 1.20 0.66
N MET A 42 4.44 0.24 1.20
CA MET A 42 4.39 -0.05 2.63
C MET A 42 5.40 -1.11 3.07
N ASP A 43 6.02 -1.82 2.13
CA ASP A 43 6.97 -2.89 2.42
C ASP A 43 8.33 -2.26 2.77
N SER A 44 8.68 -2.33 4.05
CA SER A 44 9.84 -1.63 4.61
C SER A 44 11.12 -2.44 4.45
N ASN A 45 11.01 -3.77 4.59
CA ASN A 45 12.14 -4.68 4.60
C ASN A 45 12.35 -5.33 3.23
N GLU A 46 13.59 -5.71 2.91
CA GLU A 46 13.92 -6.38 1.64
C GLU A 46 13.23 -7.75 1.51
N LEU A 47 13.12 -8.49 2.63
CA LEU A 47 12.39 -9.76 2.69
C LEU A 47 10.89 -9.61 2.38
N GLU A 48 10.27 -8.53 2.85
CA GLU A 48 8.86 -8.21 2.57
C GLU A 48 8.69 -7.90 1.08
N ARG A 49 9.62 -7.12 0.53
CA ARG A 49 9.62 -6.76 -0.89
C ARG A 49 9.84 -7.94 -1.82
N GLU A 50 10.72 -8.87 -1.48
CA GLU A 50 10.94 -10.07 -2.29
C GLU A 50 9.73 -11.01 -2.24
N LYS A 51 9.08 -11.13 -1.08
CA LYS A 51 7.98 -12.09 -0.84
C LYS A 51 6.58 -11.50 -1.05
N GLY A 52 6.44 -10.19 -1.20
CA GLY A 52 5.14 -9.52 -1.38
C GLY A 52 4.21 -9.62 -0.17
N ILE A 53 4.78 -9.53 1.03
CA ILE A 53 4.07 -9.69 2.33
C ILE A 53 4.02 -8.38 3.12
#